data_AF-A0A433C9F0-F1
#
_entry.id   AF-A0A433C9F0-F1
#
_cell.length_a   1.000
_cell.length_b   1.000
_cell.length_c   1.000
_cell.angle_alpha   90.00
_cell.angle_beta   90.00
_cell.angle_gamma   90.00
#
_symmetry.space_group_name_H-M   'P 1'
#
loop_
_entity.id
_entity.type
_entity.pdbx_description
1 polymer ?
#
loop_
_entity_poly.entity_id
_entity_poly.type
_entity_poly.pdbx_seq_one_letter_code
_entity_poly.pdbx_strand_id
1 'polypeptide(L)'
;AMPGARALLGTLCDRGMPIAVATNGPREKVELSLGLTGLREPFGIHVYCAYEVGSFKPEPGLFLHAASALGVVPERCAVVEDSLPGLQAALAAGMRACSLHPRSGLPGALIPHLHFIDRLSDLLA
;
A
#
# COMPACT_ATOMS: atom_id res chain seq x y z
N ALA A 1 2.64 0.66 15.83
CA ALA A 1 2.55 1.23 14.47
C ALA A 1 3.94 1.67 14.02
N MET A 2 4.21 1.66 12.71
CA MET A 2 5.48 2.21 12.20
C MET A 2 5.57 3.72 12.45
N PRO A 3 6.75 4.26 12.84
CA PRO A 3 6.92 5.70 13.01
C PRO A 3 6.51 6.48 11.76
N GLY A 4 5.81 7.61 11.97
CA GLY A 4 5.31 8.46 10.88
C GLY A 4 3.98 8.04 10.26
N ALA A 5 3.45 6.84 10.55
CA ALA A 5 2.20 6.37 9.95
C ALA A 5 1.00 7.28 10.25
N ARG A 6 0.83 7.67 11.52
CA ARG A 6 -0.25 8.58 11.93
C ARG A 6 -0.14 9.96 11.27
N ALA A 7 1.07 10.52 11.20
CA ALA A 7 1.32 11.83 10.60
C ALA A 7 1.08 11.81 9.08
N LEU A 8 1.53 10.76 8.39
CA LEU A 8 1.26 10.55 6.98
C LEU A 8 -0.24 10.47 6.72
N LEU A 9 -0.94 9.54 7.40
CA LEU A 9 -2.38 9.36 7.20
C LEU A 9 -3.18 10.63 7.50
N GLY A 10 -2.85 11.35 8.59
CA GLY A 10 -3.47 12.65 8.89
C GLY A 10 -3.30 13.65 7.76
N THR A 11 -2.07 13.80 7.25
CA THR A 11 -1.79 14.72 6.13
C THR A 11 -2.53 14.33 4.85
N LEU A 12 -2.65 13.03 4.56
CA LEU A 12 -3.38 12.54 3.39
C LEU A 12 -4.89 12.82 3.53
N CYS A 13 -5.46 12.61 4.71
CA CYS A 13 -6.84 12.94 5.01
C CYS A 13 -7.10 14.45 4.89
N ASP A 14 -6.24 15.29 5.45
CA ASP A 14 -6.37 16.76 5.39
C ASP A 14 -6.32 17.28 3.94
N ARG A 15 -5.59 16.57 3.06
CA ARG A 15 -5.52 16.86 1.61
C ARG A 15 -6.67 16.24 0.81
N GLY A 16 -7.59 15.52 1.45
CA GLY A 16 -8.68 14.81 0.78
C GLY A 16 -8.21 13.69 -0.14
N MET A 17 -7.03 13.12 0.11
CA MET A 17 -6.46 12.09 -0.75
C MET A 17 -7.05 10.72 -0.41
N PRO A 18 -7.64 9.98 -1.38
CA PRO A 18 -8.19 8.66 -1.13
C PRO A 18 -7.09 7.68 -0.70
N ILE A 19 -7.34 6.89 0.34
CA ILE A 19 -6.41 5.92 0.89
C ILE A 19 -7.10 4.58 1.11
N ALA A 20 -6.34 3.49 0.93
CA ALA A 20 -6.80 2.14 1.18
C ALA A 20 -5.70 1.29 1.81
N VAL A 21 -6.10 0.22 2.49
CA VAL A 21 -5.22 -0.91 2.81
C VAL A 21 -5.50 -2.04 1.83
N ALA A 22 -4.45 -2.61 1.26
CA ALA A 22 -4.51 -3.77 0.37
C ALA A 22 -3.53 -4.84 0.90
N THR A 23 -4.05 -5.95 1.41
CA THR A 23 -3.25 -6.98 2.11
C THR A 23 -3.50 -8.40 1.60
N ASN A 24 -2.47 -9.24 1.56
CA ASN A 24 -2.63 -10.68 1.35
C ASN A 24 -3.17 -11.41 2.61
N GLY A 25 -3.21 -10.73 3.77
CA GLY A 25 -3.71 -11.31 5.01
C GLY A 25 -5.24 -11.38 5.07
N PRO A 26 -5.79 -12.20 5.97
CA PRO A 26 -7.24 -12.28 6.21
C PRO A 26 -7.77 -11.02 6.90
N ARG A 27 -9.08 -10.77 6.76
CA ARG A 27 -9.80 -9.61 7.29
C ARG A 27 -9.56 -9.41 8.79
N GLU A 28 -9.68 -10.48 9.57
CA GLU A 28 -9.58 -10.44 11.02
C GLU A 28 -8.19 -9.94 11.47
N LYS A 29 -7.14 -10.34 10.75
CA LYS A 29 -5.76 -9.94 11.05
C LYS A 29 -5.53 -8.46 10.80
N VAL A 30 -6.02 -7.93 9.67
CA VAL A 30 -5.83 -6.51 9.33
C VAL A 30 -6.66 -5.60 10.24
N GLU A 31 -7.90 -5.98 10.53
CA GLU A 31 -8.78 -5.24 11.45
C GLU A 31 -8.18 -5.19 12.86
N LEU A 32 -7.68 -6.32 13.37
CA LEU A 32 -6.99 -6.37 14.66
C LEU A 32 -5.75 -5.45 14.69
N SER A 33 -4.92 -5.52 13.64
CA SER A 33 -3.68 -4.72 13.55
C SER A 33 -3.97 -3.21 13.50
N LEU A 34 -4.97 -2.80 12.71
CA LEU A 34 -5.40 -1.41 12.61
C LEU A 34 -6.07 -0.92 13.90
N GLY A 35 -6.84 -1.79 14.56
CA GLY A 35 -7.47 -1.51 15.86
C GLY A 35 -6.44 -1.27 16.95
N LEU A 36 -5.48 -2.19 17.13
CA LEU A 36 -4.42 -2.06 18.13
C LEU A 36 -3.53 -0.83 17.93
N THR A 37 -3.43 -0.34 16.70
CA THR A 37 -2.63 0.85 16.37
C THR A 37 -3.42 2.16 16.41
N GLY A 38 -4.75 2.09 16.52
CA GLY A 38 -5.62 3.26 16.39
C GLY A 38 -5.50 3.95 15.04
N LEU A 39 -5.27 3.16 13.97
CA LEU A 39 -5.11 3.64 12.58
C LEU A 39 -6.25 3.15 11.67
N ARG A 40 -7.32 2.59 12.24
CA ARG A 40 -8.43 2.01 11.47
C ARG A 40 -9.30 3.06 10.78
N GLU A 41 -9.58 4.15 11.48
CA GLU A 41 -10.54 5.17 11.07
C GLU A 41 -10.23 5.80 9.69
N PRO A 42 -8.99 6.21 9.36
CA PRO A 42 -8.66 6.83 8.08
C PRO A 42 -9.06 6.00 6.84
N PHE A 43 -9.09 4.67 6.97
CA PHE A 43 -9.37 3.79 5.84
C PHE A 43 -10.87 3.56 5.60
N GLY A 44 -11.77 3.91 6.53
CA GLY A 44 -13.21 3.75 6.33
C GLY A 44 -13.61 2.35 5.83
N ILE A 45 -14.24 2.26 4.66
CA ILE A 45 -14.57 0.97 4.03
C ILE A 45 -13.43 0.39 3.15
N HIS A 46 -12.37 1.16 2.90
CA HIS A 46 -11.30 0.87 1.96
C HIS A 46 -10.18 0.01 2.58
N VAL A 47 -10.56 -1.16 3.08
CA VAL A 47 -9.63 -2.21 3.50
C VAL A 47 -9.95 -3.43 2.66
N TYR A 48 -8.99 -3.92 1.87
CA TYR A 48 -9.17 -4.98 0.90
C TYR A 48 -8.21 -6.14 1.18
N CYS A 49 -8.76 -7.34 1.30
CA CYS A 49 -7.99 -8.55 1.56
C CYS A 49 -7.96 -9.44 0.31
N ALA A 50 -6.82 -10.04 0.00
CA ALA A 50 -6.67 -10.94 -1.16
C ALA A 50 -7.67 -12.10 -1.15
N TYR A 51 -8.01 -12.64 0.03
CA TYR A 51 -9.00 -13.70 0.19
C TYR A 51 -10.41 -13.31 -0.29
N GLU A 52 -10.78 -12.03 -0.17
CA GLU A 52 -12.10 -11.52 -0.56
C GLU A 52 -12.10 -11.08 -2.04
N VAL A 53 -10.97 -10.54 -2.51
CA VAL A 53 -10.81 -10.08 -3.90
C VAL A 53 -10.50 -11.22 -4.86
N GLY A 54 -9.94 -12.34 -4.37
CA GLY A 54 -9.56 -13.50 -5.18
C GLY A 54 -8.27 -13.32 -5.98
N SER A 55 -7.43 -12.35 -5.62
CA SER A 55 -6.12 -12.12 -6.27
C SER A 55 -5.07 -11.82 -5.22
N PHE A 56 -3.98 -12.58 -5.24
CA PHE A 56 -2.90 -12.50 -4.25
C PHE A 56 -1.65 -11.92 -4.90
N LYS A 57 -0.99 -10.98 -4.20
CA LYS A 57 0.32 -10.48 -4.61
C LYS A 57 1.26 -11.69 -4.81
N PRO A 58 1.98 -11.80 -5.96
CA PRO A 58 2.39 -10.71 -6.86
C PRO A 58 1.43 -10.36 -8.00
N GLU A 59 0.23 -10.95 -8.06
CA GLU A 59 -0.78 -10.52 -9.03
C GLU A 59 -1.25 -9.07 -8.77
N PRO A 60 -1.59 -8.30 -9.82
CA PRO A 60 -1.96 -6.90 -9.66
C PRO A 60 -3.41 -6.70 -9.19
N GLY A 61 -4.24 -7.75 -9.22
CA GLY A 61 -5.70 -7.65 -9.08
C GLY A 61 -6.14 -6.98 -7.77
N LEU A 62 -5.44 -7.26 -6.66
CA LEU A 62 -5.73 -6.63 -5.37
C LEU A 62 -5.53 -5.12 -5.38
N PHE A 63 -4.47 -4.62 -6.03
CA PHE A 63 -4.24 -3.17 -6.14
C PHE A 63 -5.18 -2.52 -7.15
N LEU A 64 -5.43 -3.17 -8.29
CA LEU A 64 -6.40 -2.68 -9.28
C LEU A 64 -7.81 -2.57 -8.68
N HIS A 65 -8.21 -3.54 -7.86
CA HIS A 65 -9.46 -3.49 -7.10
C HIS A 65 -9.50 -2.28 -6.17
N ALA A 66 -8.44 -2.05 -5.39
CA ALA A 66 -8.37 -0.92 -4.48
C ALA A 66 -8.46 0.42 -5.23
N ALA A 67 -7.73 0.59 -6.33
CA ALA A 67 -7.77 1.80 -7.16
C ALA A 67 -9.17 2.06 -7.75
N SER A 68 -9.79 1.01 -8.31
CA SER A 68 -11.16 1.09 -8.83
C SER A 68 -12.16 1.50 -7.74
N ALA A 69 -12.06 0.94 -6.54
CA ALA A 69 -12.97 1.23 -5.45
C ALA A 69 -12.75 2.63 -4.84
N LEU A 70 -11.54 3.19 -4.97
CA LEU A 70 -11.23 4.58 -4.65
C LEU A 70 -11.61 5.56 -5.79
N GLY A 71 -11.99 5.06 -6.96
CA GLY A 71 -12.29 5.89 -8.14
C GLY A 71 -11.06 6.55 -8.75
N VAL A 72 -9.86 5.97 -8.59
CA VAL A 72 -8.58 6.52 -9.07
C VAL A 72 -7.99 5.58 -10.13
N VAL A 73 -7.45 6.15 -11.21
CA VAL A 73 -6.74 5.37 -12.23
C VAL A 73 -5.38 4.90 -11.71
N PRO A 74 -4.90 3.68 -12.03
CA PRO A 74 -3.70 3.11 -11.43
C PRO A 74 -2.43 3.97 -11.56
N GLU A 75 -2.27 4.69 -12.67
CA GLU A 75 -1.11 5.56 -12.95
C GLU A 75 -1.04 6.76 -11.99
N ARG A 76 -2.14 7.07 -11.31
CA ARG A 76 -2.23 8.12 -10.27
C ARG A 76 -2.20 7.55 -8.86
N CYS A 77 -1.97 6.25 -8.70
CA CYS A 77 -1.82 5.59 -7.42
C CYS A 77 -0.35 5.44 -7.03
N ALA A 78 -0.07 5.52 -5.73
CA ALA A 78 1.19 5.12 -5.14
C ALA A 78 0.94 4.01 -4.12
N VAL A 79 1.74 2.95 -4.16
CA VAL A 79 1.70 1.82 -3.24
C VAL A 79 2.92 1.89 -2.33
N VAL A 80 2.73 1.82 -1.02
CA VAL A 80 3.81 1.68 -0.04
C VAL A 80 3.92 0.23 0.37
N GLU A 81 5.07 -0.40 0.12
CA GLU A 81 5.27 -1.85 0.30
C GLU A 81 6.66 -2.18 0.86
N ASP A 82 6.72 -3.27 1.63
CA ASP A 82 7.93 -3.80 2.26
C ASP A 82 8.25 -5.23 1.81
N SER A 83 7.45 -5.81 0.91
CA SER A 83 7.60 -7.17 0.43
C SER A 83 7.85 -7.25 -1.08
N LEU A 84 8.74 -8.15 -1.52
CA LEU A 84 8.95 -8.42 -2.95
C LEU A 84 7.66 -8.70 -3.73
N PRO A 85 6.74 -9.59 -3.28
CA PRO A 85 5.50 -9.84 -4.02
C PRO A 85 4.62 -8.58 -4.09
N GLY A 86 4.56 -7.77 -3.04
CA GLY A 86 3.81 -6.52 -3.07
C GLY A 86 4.39 -5.49 -4.04
N LEU A 87 5.71 -5.34 -4.07
CA LEU A 87 6.39 -4.48 -5.04
C LEU A 87 6.14 -4.93 -6.49
N GLN A 88 6.21 -6.24 -6.76
CA GLN A 88 5.89 -6.80 -8.07
C GLN A 88 4.44 -6.53 -8.47
N ALA A 89 3.49 -6.73 -7.55
CA ALA A 89 2.08 -6.46 -7.81
C ALA A 89 1.81 -4.98 -8.11
N ALA A 90 2.46 -4.06 -7.40
CA ALA A 90 2.32 -2.62 -7.63
C ALA A 90 2.80 -2.21 -9.02
N LEU A 91 3.98 -2.69 -9.42
CA LEU A 91 4.53 -2.46 -10.76
C LEU A 91 3.67 -3.09 -11.85
N ALA A 92 3.22 -4.33 -11.64
CA ALA A 92 2.32 -5.02 -12.58
C ALA A 92 0.95 -4.33 -12.71
N ALA A 93 0.50 -3.61 -11.67
CA ALA A 93 -0.71 -2.80 -11.70
C ALA A 93 -0.52 -1.42 -12.36
N GLY A 94 0.70 -1.09 -12.82
CA GLY A 94 0.99 0.22 -13.43
C GLY A 94 1.06 1.38 -12.41
N MET A 95 1.26 1.07 -11.12
CA MET A 95 1.30 2.06 -10.05
C MET A 95 2.72 2.44 -9.66
N ARG A 96 2.89 3.59 -9.02
CA ARG A 96 4.18 3.96 -8.42
C ARG A 96 4.44 3.10 -7.17
N ALA A 97 5.48 2.27 -7.21
CA ALA A 97 5.87 1.42 -6.09
C ALA A 97 6.90 2.11 -5.17
N CYS A 98 6.47 2.55 -3.99
CA CYS A 98 7.30 3.10 -2.93
C CYS A 98 7.79 1.97 -2.00
N SER A 99 9.08 1.66 -2.03
CA SER A 99 9.67 0.52 -1.32
C SER A 99 10.28 0.91 0.02
N LEU A 100 9.84 0.22 1.09
CA LEU A 100 10.51 0.14 2.39
C LEU A 100 11.42 -1.10 2.48
N HIS A 101 11.37 -2.00 1.49
CA HIS A 101 12.25 -3.18 1.43
C HIS A 101 13.70 -2.74 1.15
N PRO A 102 14.70 -3.29 1.86
CA PRO A 102 16.11 -3.04 1.57
C PRO A 102 16.50 -3.38 0.13
N ARG A 103 17.38 -2.59 -0.48
CA ARG A 103 17.88 -2.86 -1.85
C ARG A 103 18.58 -4.21 -1.97
N SER A 104 19.37 -4.56 -0.95
CA SER A 104 20.06 -5.86 -0.87
C SER A 104 19.05 -6.97 -0.62
N GLY A 105 18.60 -7.63 -1.69
CA GLY A 105 17.60 -8.69 -1.62
C GLY A 105 16.53 -8.61 -2.71
N LEU A 106 16.48 -7.49 -3.45
CA LEU A 106 15.58 -7.34 -4.59
C LEU A 106 16.26 -7.80 -5.89
N PRO A 107 15.52 -8.42 -6.82
CA PRO A 107 15.99 -8.65 -8.18
C PRO A 107 16.48 -7.35 -8.83
N GLY A 108 17.69 -7.35 -9.38
CA GLY A 108 18.30 -6.16 -9.98
C GLY A 108 17.45 -5.51 -11.07
N ALA A 109 16.63 -6.30 -11.78
CA ALA A 109 15.70 -5.81 -12.79
C ALA A 109 14.55 -4.96 -12.22
N LEU A 110 14.17 -5.13 -10.95
CA LEU A 110 13.09 -4.34 -10.34
C LEU A 110 13.60 -3.00 -9.78
N ILE A 111 14.83 -2.96 -9.29
CA ILE A 111 15.40 -1.80 -8.57
C ILE A 111 15.24 -0.48 -9.34
N PRO A 112 15.46 -0.38 -10.67
CA PRO A 112 15.29 0.86 -11.42
C PRO A 112 13.85 1.40 -11.44
N HIS A 113 12.86 0.56 -11.16
CA HIS A 113 11.43 0.89 -11.22
C HIS A 113 10.83 1.22 -9.85
N LEU A 114 11.63 1.11 -8.77
CA LEU A 114 11.17 1.33 -7.41
C LEU A 114 11.58 2.71 -6.90
N HIS A 115 10.66 3.37 -6.22
CA HIS A 115 10.95 4.57 -5.46
C HIS A 115 11.29 4.17 -4.01
N PHE A 116 12.57 4.13 -3.67
CA PHE A 116 12.99 3.76 -2.32
C PHE A 116 12.73 4.90 -1.34
N ILE A 117 12.11 4.57 -0.21
CA ILE A 117 11.91 5.44 0.93
C ILE A 117 12.51 4.77 2.17
N ASP A 118 13.13 5.56 3.05
CA ASP A 118 13.69 5.04 4.30
C ASP A 118 12.63 5.11 5.42
N ARG A 119 11.68 6.04 5.30
CA ARG A 119 10.65 6.33 6.30
C ARG A 119 9.40 6.94 5.65
N LEU A 120 8.24 6.78 6.29
CA LEU A 120 6.95 7.25 5.71
C LEU A 120 6.88 8.77 5.49
N SER A 121 7.62 9.55 6.27
CA SER A 121 7.64 11.00 6.10
C SER A 121 8.33 11.44 4.81
N ASP A 122 9.10 10.57 4.15
CA ASP A 122 9.72 10.88 2.86
C ASP A 122 8.64 11.10 1.77
N LEU A 123 7.42 10.62 2.01
CA LEU A 123 6.26 10.83 1.15
C LEU A 123 5.53 12.17 1.40
N LEU A 124 5.95 12.92 2.42
CA LEU A 124 5.36 14.22 2.78
C LEU A 124 6.18 15.41 2.25
N ALA A 125 7.43 15.16 1.84
CA ALA A 125 8.34 16.14 1.24
C ALA A 125 7.98 16.39 -0.23
#